data_AF-A0A494Z0E3-F1
#
_entry.id   AF-A0A494Z0E3-F1
#
_cell.length_a   1.000
_cell.length_b   1.000
_cell.length_c   1.000
_cell.angle_alpha   90.00
_cell.angle_beta   90.00
_cell.angle_gamma   90.00
#
_symmetry.space_group_name_H-M   'P 1'
#
loop_
_entity.id
_entity.type
_entity.pdbx_description
1 polymer ?
#
loop_
_entity_poly.entity_id
_entity_poly.type
_entity_poly.pdbx_seq_one_letter_code
_entity_poly.pdbx_strand_id
1 'polypeptide(L)'
;MNKFNEVTGKNHASYFRYVGYGQPFPTEWVNQVKSVGGFPQIAWEPNNGLEEVKDDAYLRAFAKEAKASDVPILMRYASEMNGNWTAYSGNAELYIEKWKVVHDVMQEEAPNVMMLWNVFTMPEHTISEFYPGDEYVDYVGVNIYNVFYHNDRLEDKSDFEDPLRLLDYVYNMYSDTKPIVIGEFGATNYTVTDGLYHVNFAEEKISRLYKHLPKLYPRVKAIYYFDVNNLVNAPEGRKINNYAITENSRITEAYSAQVQGESYLSSVEIQNEASASEIFSYRDFLFYYEDGLYVDVQFAEEYLGMVVEDNDEHTFDVTFKEKTAPIQKEMHTIDKAAFFEKREIEGILLDELLDVFDIDYAYKDGDLHIYQ
;
A
#
# COMPACT_ATOMS: atom_id res chain seq x y z
N MET A 1 -6.01 9.29 20.82
CA MET A 1 -5.02 8.21 21.05
C MET A 1 -5.41 7.34 22.24
N ASN A 2 -5.25 7.78 23.50
CA ASN A 2 -5.66 6.95 24.66
C ASN A 2 -7.10 6.44 24.59
N LYS A 3 -8.05 7.30 24.18
CA LYS A 3 -9.44 6.87 24.03
C LYS A 3 -9.62 5.80 22.94
N PHE A 4 -8.92 5.95 21.82
CA PHE A 4 -8.95 4.97 20.74
C PHE A 4 -8.35 3.64 21.20
N ASN A 5 -7.22 3.66 21.91
CA ASN A 5 -6.61 2.45 22.47
C ASN A 5 -7.51 1.74 23.47
N GLU A 6 -8.18 2.50 24.35
CA GLU A 6 -9.13 1.96 25.32
C GLU A 6 -10.31 1.27 24.60
N VAL A 7 -10.90 1.94 23.60
CA VAL A 7 -12.08 1.44 22.88
C VAL A 7 -11.76 0.20 22.04
N THR A 8 -10.57 0.15 21.45
CA THR A 8 -10.11 -0.98 20.61
C THR A 8 -9.42 -2.10 21.39
N GLY A 9 -9.20 -1.88 22.69
CA GLY A 9 -8.50 -2.83 23.57
C GLY A 9 -7.04 -3.06 23.19
N LYS A 10 -6.38 -2.15 22.46
CA LYS A 10 -4.98 -2.29 22.05
C LYS A 10 -4.25 -0.95 22.12
N ASN A 11 -3.04 -0.96 22.67
CA ASN A 11 -2.12 0.16 22.46
C ASN A 11 -1.60 0.10 21.02
N HIS A 12 -1.76 1.19 20.26
CA HIS A 12 -1.29 1.26 18.87
C HIS A 12 0.13 1.81 18.82
N ALA A 13 1.00 1.16 18.04
CA ALA A 13 2.40 1.56 17.90
C ALA A 13 2.60 2.83 17.06
N SER A 14 1.59 3.27 16.30
CA SER A 14 1.69 4.46 15.46
C SER A 14 0.34 5.14 15.25
N TYR A 15 0.37 6.44 14.95
CA TYR A 15 -0.79 7.26 14.61
C TYR A 15 -0.42 8.21 13.50
N PHE A 16 -1.39 8.60 12.67
CA PHE A 16 -1.17 9.59 11.63
C PHE A 16 -2.05 10.83 11.77
N ARG A 17 -1.61 11.91 11.13
CA ARG A 17 -2.41 13.13 10.91
C ARG A 17 -2.00 13.83 9.63
N TYR A 18 -2.89 14.64 9.10
CA TYR A 18 -2.58 15.59 8.03
C TYR A 18 -1.96 16.88 8.58
N VAL A 19 -1.03 17.42 7.79
CA VAL A 19 -0.39 18.72 7.95
C VAL A 19 -0.28 19.34 6.56
N GLY A 20 -0.80 20.55 6.37
CA GLY A 20 -0.56 21.29 5.13
C GLY A 20 0.88 21.81 5.06
N TYR A 21 1.49 21.80 3.89
CA TYR A 21 2.73 22.50 3.63
C TYR A 21 2.58 24.00 3.91
N GLY A 22 3.64 24.63 4.40
CA GLY A 22 3.62 25.98 4.95
C GLY A 22 3.11 26.09 6.40
N GLN A 23 2.55 25.02 6.99
CA GLN A 23 2.18 24.99 8.41
C GLN A 23 3.36 24.59 9.30
N PRO A 24 3.41 25.06 10.57
CA PRO A 24 4.43 24.64 11.53
C PRO A 24 4.44 23.12 11.75
N PHE A 25 5.59 22.57 12.15
CA PHE A 25 5.69 21.17 12.53
C PHE A 25 4.76 20.88 13.73
N PRO A 26 4.00 19.75 13.73
CA PRO A 26 2.95 19.50 14.71
C PRO A 26 3.50 19.01 16.07
N THR A 27 4.41 19.76 16.68
CA THR A 27 5.16 19.39 17.90
C THR A 27 4.27 18.87 19.03
N GLU A 28 3.16 19.56 19.33
CA GLU A 28 2.26 19.13 20.42
C GLU A 28 1.68 17.75 20.17
N TRP A 29 1.23 17.48 18.95
CA TRP A 29 0.65 16.19 18.59
C TRP A 29 1.70 15.09 18.54
N VAL A 30 2.91 15.38 18.03
CA VAL A 30 4.02 14.41 18.07
C VAL A 30 4.36 14.04 19.52
N ASN A 31 4.38 15.00 20.43
CA ASN A 31 4.56 14.72 21.86
C ASN A 31 3.43 13.88 22.46
N GLN A 32 2.18 14.06 22.00
CA GLN A 32 1.06 13.19 22.40
C GLN A 32 1.25 11.76 21.90
N VAL A 33 1.69 11.56 20.65
CA VAL A 33 2.04 10.23 20.11
C VAL A 33 3.14 9.57 20.93
N LYS A 34 4.22 10.29 21.23
CA LYS A 34 5.32 9.80 22.08
C LYS A 34 4.82 9.40 23.46
N SER A 35 3.91 10.18 24.05
CA SER A 35 3.40 9.93 25.41
C SER A 35 2.65 8.62 25.55
N VAL A 36 2.15 8.06 24.43
CA VAL A 36 1.48 6.75 24.39
C VAL A 36 2.38 5.63 23.86
N GLY A 37 3.68 5.90 23.71
CA GLY A 37 4.68 4.91 23.26
C GLY A 37 4.67 4.63 21.75
N GLY A 38 3.98 5.46 20.96
CA GLY A 38 3.93 5.33 19.51
C GLY A 38 4.95 6.23 18.79
N PHE A 39 5.03 6.06 17.47
CA PHE A 39 5.73 6.99 16.57
C PHE A 39 4.74 7.67 15.60
N PRO A 40 5.00 8.91 15.17
CA PRO A 40 4.11 9.63 14.26
C PRO A 40 4.31 9.23 12.78
N GLN A 41 3.20 9.09 12.06
CA GLN A 41 3.15 9.26 10.61
C GLN A 41 2.59 10.66 10.29
N ILE A 42 3.30 11.48 9.53
CA ILE A 42 2.86 12.82 9.16
C ILE A 42 2.52 12.82 7.68
N ALA A 43 1.24 12.99 7.35
CA ALA A 43 0.76 13.17 5.99
C ALA A 43 0.91 14.65 5.62
N TRP A 44 1.97 14.97 4.88
CA TRP A 44 2.40 16.34 4.62
C TRP A 44 2.09 16.76 3.18
N GLU A 45 1.13 17.67 3.03
CA GLU A 45 0.49 17.94 1.74
C GLU A 45 0.78 19.35 1.23
N PRO A 46 1.46 19.51 0.08
CA PRO A 46 1.59 20.80 -0.61
C PRO A 46 0.27 21.16 -1.31
N ASN A 47 -0.72 21.53 -0.50
CA ASN A 47 -2.10 21.78 -0.92
C ASN A 47 -2.24 22.92 -1.94
N ASN A 48 -1.26 23.82 -2.03
CA ASN A 48 -1.24 24.88 -3.06
C ASN A 48 -0.39 24.51 -4.30
N GLY A 49 0.12 23.28 -4.37
CA GLY A 49 0.90 22.75 -5.48
C GLY A 49 2.41 22.72 -5.23
N LEU A 50 3.14 22.02 -6.10
CA LEU A 50 4.57 21.71 -5.92
C LEU A 50 5.51 22.92 -6.01
N GLU A 51 5.05 24.04 -6.58
CA GLU A 51 5.87 25.24 -6.78
C GLU A 51 6.24 25.97 -5.48
N GLU A 52 5.52 25.72 -4.39
CA GLU A 52 5.84 26.26 -3.06
C GLU A 52 6.99 25.50 -2.38
N VAL A 53 7.33 24.31 -2.87
CA VAL A 53 8.27 23.39 -2.23
C VAL A 53 9.69 23.70 -2.68
N LYS A 54 10.49 24.24 -1.76
CA LYS A 54 11.87 24.68 -2.00
C LYS A 54 12.70 24.41 -0.76
N ASP A 55 14.00 24.21 -0.96
CA ASP A 55 14.96 24.27 0.13
C ASP A 55 15.08 25.72 0.62
N ASP A 56 14.22 26.06 1.58
CA ASP A 56 14.11 27.38 2.16
C ASP A 56 14.12 27.32 3.70
N ALA A 57 14.00 28.49 4.31
CA ALA A 57 14.00 28.61 5.77
C ALA A 57 12.82 27.86 6.42
N TYR A 58 11.69 27.71 5.73
CA TYR A 58 10.54 26.98 6.25
C TYR A 58 10.81 25.48 6.26
N LEU A 59 11.20 24.88 5.12
CA LEU A 59 11.49 23.45 5.01
C LEU A 59 12.60 23.04 5.99
N ARG A 60 13.68 23.83 6.06
CA ARG A 60 14.79 23.61 7.00
C ARG A 60 14.37 23.71 8.46
N ALA A 61 13.49 24.65 8.82
CA ALA A 61 12.99 24.78 10.18
C ALA A 61 12.07 23.61 10.56
N PHE A 62 11.19 23.20 9.64
CA PHE A 62 10.31 22.04 9.81
C PHE A 62 11.14 20.76 10.05
N ALA A 63 12.19 20.53 9.26
CA ALA A 63 13.09 19.39 9.45
C ALA A 63 13.84 19.45 10.81
N LYS A 64 14.33 20.62 11.23
CA LYS A 64 14.97 20.79 12.55
C LYS A 64 14.03 20.49 13.72
N GLU A 65 12.75 20.88 13.61
CA GLU A 65 11.73 20.53 14.60
C GLU A 65 11.43 19.02 14.58
N ALA A 66 11.37 18.41 13.40
CA ALA A 66 11.26 16.96 13.25
C ALA A 66 12.43 16.22 13.92
N LYS A 67 13.67 16.73 13.78
CA LYS A 67 14.84 16.19 14.49
C LYS A 67 14.75 16.36 16.00
N ALA A 68 14.37 17.55 16.46
CA ALA A 68 14.26 17.86 17.88
C ALA A 68 13.17 17.04 18.59
N SER A 69 12.22 16.48 17.84
CA SER A 69 11.17 15.62 18.38
C SER A 69 11.69 14.31 18.98
N ASP A 70 12.91 13.87 18.63
CA ASP A 70 13.58 12.69 19.22
C ASP A 70 12.67 11.44 19.26
N VAL A 71 12.06 11.14 18.12
CA VAL A 71 11.28 9.93 17.84
C VAL A 71 11.42 9.64 16.33
N PRO A 72 11.39 8.37 15.88
CA PRO A 72 11.24 8.07 14.47
C PRO A 72 9.98 8.72 13.90
N ILE A 73 10.04 9.26 12.69
CA ILE A 73 8.87 9.86 12.03
C ILE A 73 8.72 9.21 10.66
N LEU A 74 7.52 8.74 10.32
CA LEU A 74 7.19 8.32 8.97
C LEU A 74 6.58 9.51 8.21
N MET A 75 7.34 10.14 7.33
CA MET A 75 6.90 11.32 6.58
C MET A 75 6.27 10.89 5.26
N ARG A 76 4.94 11.00 5.18
CA ARG A 76 4.17 10.74 3.97
C ARG A 76 3.94 12.05 3.23
N TYR A 77 4.92 12.45 2.44
CA TYR A 77 4.87 13.71 1.68
C TYR A 77 4.11 13.52 0.37
N ALA A 78 3.20 14.46 0.05
CA ALA A 78 2.50 14.54 -1.24
C ALA A 78 1.96 13.20 -1.76
N SER A 79 1.14 12.51 -0.94
CA SER A 79 0.57 11.20 -1.27
C SER A 79 -0.59 11.27 -2.27
N GLU A 80 -0.86 10.16 -2.96
CA GLU A 80 -1.94 10.02 -3.97
C GLU A 80 -1.76 10.90 -5.22
N MET A 81 -0.50 11.23 -5.52
CA MET A 81 -0.10 11.98 -6.70
C MET A 81 -0.53 11.33 -8.03
N ASN A 82 -0.68 9.99 -8.05
CA ASN A 82 -1.03 9.19 -9.22
C ASN A 82 -2.48 9.41 -9.73
N GLY A 83 -3.31 10.11 -8.97
CA GLY A 83 -4.64 10.52 -9.36
C GLY A 83 -4.72 11.83 -10.14
N ASN A 84 -5.88 12.48 -10.07
CA ASN A 84 -6.13 13.81 -10.64
C ASN A 84 -6.78 14.80 -9.65
N TRP A 85 -6.84 14.45 -8.36
CA TRP A 85 -7.57 15.19 -7.32
C TRP A 85 -6.68 16.01 -6.39
N THR A 86 -5.36 15.97 -6.57
CA THR A 86 -4.40 16.73 -5.75
C THR A 86 -3.75 17.85 -6.56
N ALA A 87 -3.30 18.91 -5.88
CA ALA A 87 -2.59 20.03 -6.51
C ALA A 87 -1.17 19.65 -7.02
N TYR A 88 -0.74 18.43 -6.74
CA TYR A 88 0.58 17.89 -7.06
C TYR A 88 0.49 16.65 -7.96
N SER A 89 -0.68 16.41 -8.58
CA SER A 89 -0.88 15.41 -9.64
C SER A 89 -0.49 15.97 -11.02
N GLY A 90 -0.31 15.07 -12.00
CA GLY A 90 -0.20 15.39 -13.43
C GLY A 90 1.18 15.85 -13.95
N ASN A 91 2.09 16.33 -13.10
CA ASN A 91 3.48 16.63 -13.49
C ASN A 91 4.46 15.77 -12.69
N ALA A 92 4.71 14.56 -13.18
CA ALA A 92 5.56 13.57 -12.51
C ALA A 92 7.03 14.02 -12.40
N GLU A 93 7.56 14.72 -13.42
CA GLU A 93 8.94 15.22 -13.40
C GLU A 93 9.15 16.27 -12.30
N LEU A 94 8.22 17.24 -12.18
CA LEU A 94 8.23 18.21 -11.09
C LEU A 94 8.00 17.55 -9.73
N TYR A 95 7.13 16.54 -9.65
CA TYR A 95 6.91 15.77 -8.43
C TYR A 95 8.21 15.12 -7.95
N ILE A 96 8.92 14.42 -8.85
CA ILE A 96 10.18 13.77 -8.54
C ILE A 96 11.23 14.81 -8.12
N GLU A 97 11.32 15.95 -8.81
CA GLU A 97 12.23 17.03 -8.42
C GLU A 97 11.96 17.49 -6.97
N LYS A 98 10.70 17.77 -6.62
CA LYS A 98 10.35 18.27 -5.28
C LYS A 98 10.44 17.19 -4.22
N TRP A 99 10.18 15.93 -4.56
CA TRP A 99 10.43 14.81 -3.66
C TRP A 99 11.89 14.79 -3.22
N LYS A 100 12.82 14.86 -4.17
CA LYS A 100 14.26 14.85 -3.88
C LYS A 100 14.68 16.04 -3.02
N VAL A 101 14.14 17.23 -3.26
CA VAL A 101 14.37 18.41 -2.39
C VAL A 101 13.95 18.14 -0.94
N VAL A 102 12.77 17.57 -0.71
CA VAL A 102 12.31 17.24 0.65
C VAL A 102 13.16 16.15 1.28
N HIS A 103 13.45 15.09 0.53
CA HIS A 103 14.32 14.00 0.97
C HIS A 103 15.69 14.53 1.42
N ASP A 104 16.37 15.32 0.59
CA ASP A 104 17.73 15.79 0.86
C ASP A 104 17.78 16.65 2.13
N VAL A 105 16.79 17.54 2.33
CA VAL A 105 16.71 18.33 3.56
C VAL A 105 16.44 17.44 4.79
N MET A 106 15.59 16.43 4.68
CA MET A 106 15.33 15.49 5.78
C MET A 106 16.57 14.64 6.10
N GLN A 107 17.28 14.15 5.09
CA GLN A 107 18.53 13.41 5.25
C GLN A 107 19.59 14.26 5.98
N GLU A 108 19.73 15.53 5.61
CA GLU A 108 20.71 16.45 6.20
C GLU A 108 20.35 16.87 7.64
N GLU A 109 19.11 17.27 7.88
CA GLU A 109 18.70 17.94 9.12
C GLU A 109 18.00 16.98 10.11
N ALA A 110 17.33 15.94 9.60
CA ALA A 110 16.40 15.11 10.35
C ALA A 110 16.52 13.60 10.02
N PRO A 111 17.69 12.96 10.24
CA PRO A 111 17.89 11.54 9.89
C PRO A 111 17.05 10.53 10.72
N ASN A 112 16.18 11.02 11.61
CA ASN A 112 15.13 10.23 12.28
C ASN A 112 13.82 10.18 11.47
N VAL A 113 13.74 10.89 10.35
CA VAL A 113 12.61 10.88 9.42
C VAL A 113 12.85 9.81 8.36
N MET A 114 11.85 8.95 8.17
CA MET A 114 11.77 7.97 7.10
C MET A 114 10.77 8.46 6.06
N MET A 115 11.17 8.48 4.80
CA MET A 115 10.37 8.96 3.67
C MET A 115 9.42 7.87 3.16
N LEU A 116 8.11 8.12 3.25
CA LEU A 116 7.04 7.23 2.81
C LEU A 116 6.44 7.74 1.48
N TRP A 117 6.82 7.11 0.36
CA TRP A 117 6.23 7.39 -0.95
C TRP A 117 4.93 6.62 -1.10
N ASN A 118 3.79 7.33 -1.11
CA ASN A 118 2.49 6.70 -0.94
C ASN A 118 1.50 7.07 -2.05
N VAL A 119 0.99 6.07 -2.75
CA VAL A 119 0.05 6.23 -3.85
C VAL A 119 -1.39 5.95 -3.40
N PHE A 120 -2.39 6.30 -4.20
CA PHE A 120 -3.71 5.67 -4.10
C PHE A 120 -3.70 4.39 -4.92
N THR A 121 -4.44 3.36 -4.50
CA THR A 121 -4.51 2.05 -5.20
C THR A 121 -4.83 2.20 -6.70
N MET A 122 -5.57 3.24 -7.09
CA MET A 122 -5.92 3.53 -8.48
C MET A 122 -5.63 5.01 -8.84
N PRO A 123 -5.44 5.35 -10.13
CA PRO A 123 -5.16 4.44 -11.23
C PRO A 123 -3.73 3.85 -11.13
N GLU A 124 -3.56 2.59 -11.53
CA GLU A 124 -2.26 1.90 -11.47
C GLU A 124 -1.26 2.39 -12.53
N HIS A 125 -1.73 2.64 -13.75
CA HIS A 125 -0.87 2.92 -14.91
C HIS A 125 -0.01 4.20 -14.78
N THR A 126 -0.37 5.12 -13.88
CA THR A 126 0.40 6.35 -13.63
C THR A 126 1.35 6.21 -12.45
N ILE A 127 1.26 5.15 -11.64
CA ILE A 127 2.00 5.02 -10.38
C ILE A 127 3.53 5.12 -10.60
N SER A 128 4.05 4.33 -11.54
CA SER A 128 5.50 4.25 -11.79
C SER A 128 6.09 5.56 -12.31
N GLU A 129 5.30 6.42 -12.95
CA GLU A 129 5.74 7.71 -13.47
C GLU A 129 6.26 8.64 -12.36
N PHE A 130 5.71 8.52 -11.14
CA PHE A 130 6.02 9.39 -10.00
C PHE A 130 7.11 8.82 -9.06
N TYR A 131 7.65 7.63 -9.35
CA TYR A 131 8.62 7.00 -8.45
C TYR A 131 9.98 7.72 -8.51
N PRO A 132 10.49 8.28 -7.40
CA PRO A 132 11.70 9.10 -7.41
C PRO A 132 12.99 8.28 -7.46
N GLY A 133 12.88 6.94 -7.31
CA GLY A 133 13.99 5.98 -7.24
C GLY A 133 14.28 5.52 -5.82
N ASP A 134 14.82 4.30 -5.69
CA ASP A 134 15.05 3.63 -4.41
C ASP A 134 15.93 4.43 -3.44
N GLU A 135 16.84 5.26 -3.94
CA GLU A 135 17.74 6.03 -3.08
C GLU A 135 17.03 7.17 -2.31
N TYR A 136 15.79 7.52 -2.69
CA TYR A 136 15.01 8.60 -2.05
C TYR A 136 13.78 8.10 -1.27
N VAL A 137 13.60 6.78 -1.13
CA VAL A 137 12.39 6.18 -0.54
C VAL A 137 12.80 5.15 0.51
N ASP A 138 12.29 5.30 1.74
CA ASP A 138 12.47 4.31 2.80
C ASP A 138 11.33 3.28 2.81
N TYR A 139 10.10 3.73 2.59
CA TYR A 139 8.90 2.90 2.54
C TYR A 139 8.03 3.25 1.33
N VAL A 140 7.45 2.22 0.71
CA VAL A 140 6.42 2.39 -0.33
C VAL A 140 5.05 2.17 0.30
N GLY A 141 4.12 3.07 0.01
CA GLY A 141 2.80 3.10 0.62
C GLY A 141 1.65 3.04 -0.38
N VAL A 142 0.51 2.52 0.06
CA VAL A 142 -0.75 2.56 -0.68
C VAL A 142 -1.90 2.95 0.23
N ASN A 143 -2.75 3.86 -0.23
CA ASN A 143 -4.04 4.15 0.38
C ASN A 143 -5.11 3.26 -0.26
N ILE A 144 -5.95 2.65 0.58
CA ILE A 144 -6.99 1.70 0.19
C ILE A 144 -8.30 2.11 0.84
N TYR A 145 -9.33 2.37 0.05
CA TYR A 145 -10.67 2.64 0.57
C TYR A 145 -11.66 1.68 -0.08
N ASN A 146 -12.27 0.82 0.72
CA ASN A 146 -13.43 0.06 0.27
C ASN A 146 -14.69 0.88 0.53
N VAL A 147 -15.16 1.52 -0.52
CA VAL A 147 -16.46 2.20 -0.52
C VAL A 147 -17.54 1.24 -0.95
N PHE A 148 -18.78 1.49 -0.53
CA PHE A 148 -19.91 0.66 -0.96
C PHE A 148 -20.41 1.06 -2.37
N TYR A 149 -20.24 2.34 -2.72
CA TYR A 149 -20.50 2.90 -4.04
C TYR A 149 -19.34 3.81 -4.44
N HIS A 150 -18.85 3.67 -5.66
CA HIS A 150 -17.93 4.65 -6.26
C HIS A 150 -18.70 5.88 -6.72
N ASN A 151 -18.00 7.01 -6.78
CA ASN A 151 -18.48 8.28 -7.36
C ASN A 151 -19.81 8.83 -6.81
N ASP A 152 -20.26 8.36 -5.64
CA ASP A 152 -21.58 8.69 -5.08
C ASP A 152 -22.74 8.33 -6.04
N ARG A 153 -22.65 7.17 -6.71
CA ARG A 153 -23.66 6.69 -7.67
C ARG A 153 -24.18 5.30 -7.29
N LEU A 154 -25.51 5.13 -7.26
CA LEU A 154 -26.15 3.86 -6.90
C LEU A 154 -25.83 2.72 -7.88
N GLU A 155 -25.59 3.06 -9.15
CA GLU A 155 -25.19 2.13 -10.20
C GLU A 155 -23.72 1.67 -10.09
N ASP A 156 -22.87 2.43 -9.40
CA ASP A 156 -21.45 2.16 -9.23
C ASP A 156 -21.17 1.38 -7.93
N LYS A 157 -21.98 0.37 -7.64
CA LYS A 157 -21.82 -0.44 -6.43
C LYS A 157 -20.48 -1.19 -6.47
N SER A 158 -19.70 -1.12 -5.40
CA SER A 158 -18.33 -1.68 -5.31
C SER A 158 -18.14 -2.64 -4.14
N ASP A 159 -19.23 -3.20 -3.61
CA ASP A 159 -19.19 -4.06 -2.42
C ASP A 159 -18.43 -5.39 -2.60
N PHE A 160 -18.14 -5.73 -3.85
CA PHE A 160 -17.38 -6.90 -4.25
C PHE A 160 -15.85 -6.73 -4.17
N GLU A 161 -15.35 -5.52 -3.93
CA GLU A 161 -13.91 -5.24 -3.75
C GLU A 161 -13.29 -5.99 -2.57
N ASP A 162 -12.23 -6.76 -2.84
CA ASP A 162 -11.39 -7.36 -1.81
C ASP A 162 -10.27 -6.38 -1.44
N PRO A 163 -10.20 -5.87 -0.20
CA PRO A 163 -9.15 -4.96 0.25
C PRO A 163 -7.73 -5.48 0.02
N LEU A 164 -7.51 -6.79 0.08
CA LEU A 164 -6.18 -7.36 -0.10
C LEU A 164 -5.74 -7.25 -1.55
N ARG A 165 -6.67 -7.38 -2.51
CA ARG A 165 -6.33 -7.34 -3.93
C ARG A 165 -5.97 -5.94 -4.40
N LEU A 166 -6.53 -4.91 -3.75
CA LEU A 166 -6.16 -3.51 -3.96
C LEU A 166 -4.71 -3.18 -3.58
N LEU A 167 -4.01 -4.10 -2.91
CA LEU A 167 -2.58 -3.98 -2.56
C LEU A 167 -1.66 -4.64 -3.59
N ASP A 168 -2.17 -5.50 -4.47
CA ASP A 168 -1.34 -6.42 -5.27
C ASP A 168 -0.33 -5.70 -6.15
N TYR A 169 -0.77 -4.71 -6.94
CA TYR A 169 0.11 -3.95 -7.84
C TYR A 169 1.30 -3.34 -7.09
N VAL A 170 1.03 -2.55 -6.04
CA VAL A 170 2.09 -1.89 -5.26
C VAL A 170 2.98 -2.92 -4.55
N TYR A 171 2.41 -4.03 -4.07
CA TYR A 171 3.18 -5.06 -3.41
C TYR A 171 4.12 -5.79 -4.37
N ASN A 172 3.62 -6.22 -5.53
CA ASN A 172 4.41 -6.94 -6.53
C ASN A 172 5.55 -6.07 -7.05
N MET A 173 5.25 -4.80 -7.37
CA MET A 173 6.21 -3.88 -7.98
C MET A 173 7.34 -3.43 -7.05
N TYR A 174 7.10 -3.33 -5.74
CA TYR A 174 8.03 -2.62 -4.85
C TYR A 174 8.47 -3.42 -3.61
N SER A 175 7.82 -4.55 -3.30
CA SER A 175 8.08 -5.19 -2.01
C SER A 175 9.36 -6.02 -1.97
N ASP A 176 9.99 -6.29 -3.11
CA ASP A 176 11.31 -6.91 -3.21
C ASP A 176 12.44 -5.99 -2.68
N THR A 177 12.29 -4.68 -2.90
CA THR A 177 13.28 -3.64 -2.57
C THR A 177 12.89 -2.82 -1.34
N LYS A 178 11.58 -2.60 -1.12
CA LYS A 178 11.07 -1.69 -0.09
C LYS A 178 10.04 -2.36 0.84
N PRO A 179 10.04 -2.04 2.15
CA PRO A 179 8.93 -2.39 3.02
C PRO A 179 7.66 -1.63 2.63
N ILE A 180 6.51 -2.31 2.70
CA ILE A 180 5.21 -1.76 2.28
C ILE A 180 4.41 -1.23 3.47
N VAL A 181 3.68 -0.14 3.26
CA VAL A 181 2.78 0.48 4.23
C VAL A 181 1.38 0.65 3.62
N ILE A 182 0.34 0.22 4.32
CA ILE A 182 -1.02 0.67 4.00
C ILE A 182 -1.21 2.01 4.70
N GLY A 183 -0.98 3.10 3.97
CA GLY A 183 -0.90 4.47 4.50
C GLY A 183 -2.21 4.97 5.06
N GLU A 184 -3.32 4.51 4.46
CA GLU A 184 -4.69 4.66 4.93
C GLU A 184 -5.50 3.44 4.50
N PHE A 185 -6.35 2.96 5.41
CA PHE A 185 -7.40 2.01 5.11
C PHE A 185 -8.73 2.46 5.72
N GLY A 186 -9.78 2.55 4.91
CA GLY A 186 -11.14 2.82 5.36
C GLY A 186 -12.16 1.90 4.69
N ALA A 187 -13.19 1.50 5.46
CA ALA A 187 -14.32 0.74 4.93
C ALA A 187 -15.62 1.46 5.27
N THR A 188 -16.46 1.74 4.26
CA THR A 188 -17.72 2.48 4.45
C THR A 188 -18.62 1.76 5.46
N ASN A 189 -18.96 2.42 6.57
CA ASN A 189 -19.97 1.94 7.51
C ASN A 189 -21.34 2.60 7.31
N TYR A 190 -21.37 3.75 6.66
CA TYR A 190 -22.57 4.49 6.24
C TYR A 190 -22.24 5.34 5.02
N THR A 191 -23.19 5.49 4.10
CA THR A 191 -23.06 6.42 2.98
C THR A 191 -24.34 7.20 2.74
N VAL A 192 -24.20 8.46 2.29
CA VAL A 192 -25.34 9.29 1.86
C VAL A 192 -25.94 8.82 0.53
N THR A 193 -25.19 8.04 -0.27
CA THR A 193 -25.58 7.60 -1.62
C THR A 193 -26.90 6.82 -1.59
N ASP A 194 -27.06 5.90 -0.63
CA ASP A 194 -28.32 5.19 -0.37
C ASP A 194 -28.96 5.56 0.98
N GLY A 195 -28.25 6.33 1.81
CA GLY A 195 -28.69 6.75 3.13
C GLY A 195 -28.70 5.64 4.18
N LEU A 196 -27.97 4.54 3.96
CA LEU A 196 -27.98 3.35 4.81
C LEU A 196 -26.66 3.10 5.52
N TYR A 197 -26.75 2.36 6.63
CA TYR A 197 -25.60 1.77 7.31
C TYR A 197 -25.23 0.42 6.67
N HIS A 198 -23.95 0.26 6.37
CA HIS A 198 -23.33 -0.92 5.76
C HIS A 198 -22.41 -1.64 6.75
N VAL A 199 -22.92 -1.91 7.95
CA VAL A 199 -22.13 -2.50 9.06
C VAL A 199 -21.51 -3.84 8.69
N ASN A 200 -22.25 -4.73 8.01
CA ASN A 200 -21.73 -6.04 7.60
C ASN A 200 -20.60 -5.91 6.58
N PHE A 201 -20.70 -4.95 5.66
CA PHE A 201 -19.65 -4.67 4.68
C PHE A 201 -18.39 -4.16 5.38
N ALA A 202 -18.50 -3.18 6.28
CA ALA A 202 -17.36 -2.70 7.05
C ALA A 202 -16.69 -3.82 7.88
N GLU A 203 -17.49 -4.63 8.59
CA GLU A 203 -17.01 -5.79 9.35
C GLU A 203 -16.27 -6.81 8.46
N GLU A 204 -16.83 -7.13 7.29
CA GLU A 204 -16.23 -8.04 6.32
C GLU A 204 -14.89 -7.51 5.81
N LYS A 205 -14.82 -6.26 5.32
CA LYS A 205 -13.60 -5.71 4.73
C LYS A 205 -12.49 -5.54 5.77
N ILE A 206 -12.83 -5.06 6.98
CA ILE A 206 -11.87 -4.96 8.09
C ILE A 206 -11.33 -6.33 8.46
N SER A 207 -12.22 -7.31 8.67
CA SER A 207 -11.83 -8.66 9.06
C SER A 207 -11.01 -9.34 7.96
N ARG A 208 -11.41 -9.20 6.70
CA ARG A 208 -10.71 -9.78 5.53
C ARG A 208 -9.28 -9.26 5.45
N LEU A 209 -9.08 -7.94 5.47
CA LEU A 209 -7.75 -7.33 5.37
C LEU A 209 -6.89 -7.73 6.55
N TYR A 210 -7.27 -7.37 7.78
CA TYR A 210 -6.40 -7.53 8.94
C TYR A 210 -6.13 -9.00 9.29
N LYS A 211 -7.08 -9.92 9.06
CA LYS A 211 -6.86 -11.33 9.37
C LYS A 211 -5.78 -11.97 8.50
N HIS A 212 -5.74 -11.60 7.21
CA HIS A 212 -4.92 -12.29 6.23
C HIS A 212 -3.66 -11.52 5.84
N LEU A 213 -3.61 -10.21 6.11
CA LEU A 213 -2.48 -9.34 5.76
C LEU A 213 -1.13 -9.89 6.24
N PRO A 214 -0.93 -10.34 7.50
CA PRO A 214 0.39 -10.79 7.95
C PRO A 214 0.90 -12.04 7.22
N LYS A 215 -0.03 -12.92 6.78
CA LYS A 215 0.31 -14.16 6.08
C LYS A 215 0.51 -13.93 4.59
N LEU A 216 -0.37 -13.16 3.97
CA LEU A 216 -0.37 -12.97 2.52
C LEU A 216 0.60 -11.86 2.10
N TYR A 217 0.83 -10.84 2.91
CA TYR A 217 1.67 -9.70 2.52
C TYR A 217 2.76 -9.46 3.58
N PRO A 218 3.69 -10.42 3.81
CA PRO A 218 4.70 -10.36 4.87
C PRO A 218 5.68 -9.17 4.78
N ARG A 219 5.75 -8.50 3.62
CA ARG A 219 6.51 -7.25 3.43
C ARG A 219 5.75 -6.00 3.86
N VAL A 220 4.46 -6.11 4.21
CA VAL A 220 3.71 -5.01 4.83
C VAL A 220 4.12 -4.87 6.29
N LYS A 221 4.65 -3.70 6.66
CA LYS A 221 5.19 -3.42 8.00
C LYS A 221 4.33 -2.46 8.81
N ALA A 222 3.39 -1.77 8.18
CA ALA A 222 2.41 -0.92 8.86
C ALA A 222 1.09 -0.84 8.10
N ILE A 223 -0.01 -0.69 8.83
CA ILE A 223 -1.34 -0.36 8.33
C ILE A 223 -1.95 0.71 9.23
N TYR A 224 -2.53 1.75 8.63
CA TYR A 224 -3.18 2.85 9.34
C TYR A 224 -4.67 2.87 9.01
N TYR A 225 -5.52 2.63 10.02
CA TYR A 225 -6.97 2.75 9.83
C TYR A 225 -7.40 4.23 9.83
N PHE A 226 -8.23 4.62 8.85
CA PHE A 226 -8.82 5.95 8.74
C PHE A 226 -10.12 6.06 9.57
N ASP A 227 -9.98 6.20 10.89
CA ASP A 227 -11.13 6.33 11.83
C ASP A 227 -11.71 7.75 11.81
N VAL A 228 -12.43 8.10 10.73
CA VAL A 228 -13.01 9.43 10.56
C VAL A 228 -14.43 9.35 9.99
N ASN A 229 -15.34 10.09 10.64
CA ASN A 229 -16.65 10.38 10.08
C ASN A 229 -16.54 11.54 9.09
N ASN A 230 -16.40 11.22 7.80
CA ASN A 230 -16.23 12.22 6.76
C ASN A 230 -17.49 13.06 6.54
N LEU A 231 -18.68 12.62 6.97
CA LEU A 231 -19.89 13.45 6.92
C LEU A 231 -19.75 14.74 7.76
N VAL A 232 -18.90 14.69 8.78
CA VAL A 232 -18.64 15.81 9.70
C VAL A 232 -17.31 16.49 9.37
N ASN A 233 -16.27 15.70 9.12
CA ASN A 233 -14.89 16.19 9.13
C ASN A 233 -14.30 16.46 7.74
N ALA A 234 -14.92 15.94 6.67
CA ALA A 234 -14.41 16.16 5.32
C ALA A 234 -14.82 17.54 4.77
N PRO A 235 -14.05 18.12 3.83
CA PRO A 235 -14.46 19.28 3.05
C PRO A 235 -15.78 19.05 2.30
N GLU A 236 -16.45 20.14 1.98
CA GLU A 236 -17.68 20.09 1.17
C GLU A 236 -17.42 19.41 -0.18
N GLY A 237 -18.34 18.53 -0.60
CA GLY A 237 -18.15 17.68 -1.78
C GLY A 237 -17.41 16.35 -1.51
N ARG A 238 -16.85 16.12 -0.31
CA ARG A 238 -16.27 14.83 0.11
C ARG A 238 -17.03 14.15 1.26
N LYS A 239 -18.15 14.73 1.69
CA LYS A 239 -19.00 14.24 2.81
C LYS A 239 -19.94 13.11 2.39
N ILE A 240 -19.38 12.03 1.85
CA ILE A 240 -20.16 10.93 1.26
C ILE A 240 -20.24 9.73 2.20
N ASN A 241 -19.08 9.27 2.68
CA ASN A 241 -18.96 8.05 3.47
C ASN A 241 -18.66 8.36 4.95
N ASN A 242 -19.00 7.45 5.85
CA ASN A 242 -18.50 7.40 7.22
C ASN A 242 -17.57 6.18 7.35
N TYR A 243 -16.34 6.42 7.82
CA TYR A 243 -15.33 5.38 8.05
C TYR A 243 -15.04 5.17 9.55
N ALA A 244 -15.68 5.93 10.46
CA ALA A 244 -15.39 5.85 11.88
C ALA A 244 -15.80 4.50 12.49
N ILE A 245 -14.83 3.68 12.89
CA ILE A 245 -15.07 2.40 13.56
C ILE A 245 -15.54 2.60 14.99
N THR A 246 -15.22 3.75 15.59
CA THR A 246 -15.51 4.09 16.99
C THR A 246 -16.97 4.49 17.25
N GLU A 247 -17.76 4.69 16.19
CA GLU A 247 -19.18 5.08 16.30
C GLU A 247 -20.14 3.87 16.33
N ASN A 248 -19.65 2.65 16.07
CA ASN A 248 -20.46 1.42 16.05
C ASN A 248 -19.72 0.26 16.72
N SER A 249 -20.32 -0.32 17.78
CA SER A 249 -19.66 -1.36 18.58
C SER A 249 -19.33 -2.63 17.81
N ARG A 250 -20.18 -3.05 16.85
CA ARG A 250 -19.89 -4.23 16.02
C ARG A 250 -18.65 -4.04 15.15
N ILE A 251 -18.48 -2.84 14.61
CA ILE A 251 -17.33 -2.51 13.77
C ILE A 251 -16.08 -2.35 14.62
N THR A 252 -16.20 -1.69 15.78
CA THR A 252 -15.14 -1.64 16.79
C THR A 252 -14.69 -3.05 17.19
N GLU A 253 -15.62 -3.97 17.47
CA GLU A 253 -15.33 -5.36 17.85
C GLU A 253 -14.63 -6.12 16.72
N ALA A 254 -15.09 -5.96 15.47
CA ALA A 254 -14.47 -6.56 14.30
C ALA A 254 -13.00 -6.12 14.14
N TYR A 255 -12.73 -4.81 14.26
CA TYR A 255 -11.38 -4.28 14.24
C TYR A 255 -10.53 -4.80 15.40
N SER A 256 -11.07 -4.68 16.62
CA SER A 256 -10.41 -5.07 17.87
C SER A 256 -9.98 -6.53 17.82
N ALA A 257 -10.84 -7.42 17.36
CA ALA A 257 -10.56 -8.85 17.24
C ALA A 257 -9.34 -9.15 16.35
N GLN A 258 -9.14 -8.41 15.27
CA GLN A 258 -8.00 -8.65 14.38
C GLN A 258 -6.70 -8.07 14.92
N VAL A 259 -6.73 -6.85 15.49
CA VAL A 259 -5.51 -6.19 15.94
C VAL A 259 -4.91 -6.85 17.19
N GLN A 260 -5.62 -7.73 17.92
CA GLN A 260 -5.02 -8.48 19.03
C GLN A 260 -3.97 -9.51 18.59
N GLY A 261 -3.87 -9.84 17.29
CA GLY A 261 -2.86 -10.78 16.79
C GLY A 261 -1.43 -10.31 17.06
N GLU A 262 -0.51 -11.27 17.29
CA GLU A 262 0.90 -10.99 17.61
C GLU A 262 1.64 -10.23 16.50
N SER A 263 1.19 -10.35 15.25
CA SER A 263 1.74 -9.59 14.11
C SER A 263 1.45 -8.08 14.18
N TYR A 264 0.53 -7.64 15.03
CA TYR A 264 0.21 -6.23 15.21
C TYR A 264 0.88 -5.70 16.47
N LEU A 265 1.84 -4.78 16.29
CA LEU A 265 2.65 -4.27 17.39
C LEU A 265 1.87 -3.32 18.30
N SER A 266 2.19 -3.34 19.59
CA SER A 266 1.63 -2.42 20.59
C SER A 266 2.59 -1.34 21.06
N SER A 267 3.83 -1.39 20.59
CA SER A 267 4.88 -0.41 20.86
C SER A 267 5.94 -0.50 19.79
N VAL A 268 6.75 0.55 19.66
CA VAL A 268 7.98 0.50 18.88
C VAL A 268 9.02 -0.28 19.67
N GLU A 269 9.53 -1.37 19.09
CA GLU A 269 10.70 -2.06 19.60
C GLU A 269 11.92 -1.68 18.75
N ILE A 270 12.96 -1.14 19.39
CA ILE A 270 14.23 -0.85 18.71
C ILE A 270 15.00 -2.16 18.63
N GLN A 271 15.07 -2.74 17.43
CA GLN A 271 15.94 -3.87 17.14
C GLN A 271 17.32 -3.35 16.76
N ASN A 272 18.36 -3.86 17.41
CA ASN A 272 19.76 -3.45 17.16
C ASN A 272 20.38 -4.15 15.95
N GLU A 273 19.69 -5.14 15.37
CA GLU A 273 20.13 -5.89 14.20
C GLU A 273 18.97 -6.00 13.21
N ALA A 274 19.25 -5.79 11.93
CA ALA A 274 18.28 -6.04 10.87
C ALA A 274 17.97 -7.53 10.78
N SER A 275 16.76 -7.89 10.37
CA SER A 275 16.43 -9.30 10.11
C SER A 275 17.40 -9.90 9.10
N ALA A 276 17.96 -11.07 9.41
CA ALA A 276 18.91 -11.76 8.52
C ALA A 276 18.27 -12.25 7.21
N SER A 277 16.94 -12.36 7.17
CA SER A 277 16.16 -12.76 6.00
C SER A 277 14.72 -12.27 6.13
N GLU A 278 14.07 -11.93 5.01
CA GLU A 278 12.65 -11.56 4.99
C GLU A 278 11.88 -12.42 4.00
N ILE A 279 10.64 -12.76 4.34
CA ILE A 279 9.76 -13.53 3.47
C ILE A 279 9.10 -12.57 2.50
N PHE A 280 9.26 -12.87 1.21
CA PHE A 280 8.52 -12.24 0.12
C PHE A 280 7.47 -13.21 -0.40
N SER A 281 6.43 -12.67 -1.03
CA SER A 281 5.40 -13.51 -1.63
C SER A 281 4.73 -12.80 -2.80
N TYR A 282 4.79 -13.36 -4.00
CA TYR A 282 4.15 -12.77 -5.16
C TYR A 282 2.61 -12.92 -5.12
N ARG A 283 1.90 -11.90 -5.62
CA ARG A 283 0.44 -11.78 -5.49
C ARG A 283 -0.31 -11.74 -6.81
N ASP A 284 0.42 -11.69 -7.92
CA ASP A 284 -0.20 -11.81 -9.23
C ASP A 284 -0.55 -13.25 -9.60
N PHE A 285 -0.86 -13.48 -10.87
CA PHE A 285 -1.44 -14.71 -11.40
C PHE A 285 -0.49 -15.92 -11.33
N LEU A 286 -0.14 -16.36 -10.12
CA LEU A 286 -0.02 -17.78 -9.85
C LEU A 286 -1.42 -18.34 -9.68
N PHE A 287 -1.89 -19.07 -10.68
CA PHE A 287 -3.19 -19.73 -10.60
C PHE A 287 -3.08 -21.19 -10.99
N TYR A 288 -3.82 -22.01 -10.26
CA TYR A 288 -4.10 -23.36 -10.72
C TYR A 288 -5.22 -23.31 -11.76
N TYR A 289 -4.97 -23.88 -12.93
CA TYR A 289 -5.99 -24.22 -13.91
C TYR A 289 -5.87 -25.72 -14.21
N GLU A 290 -6.97 -26.45 -14.03
CA GLU A 290 -6.96 -27.91 -13.91
C GLU A 290 -5.93 -28.37 -12.84
N ASP A 291 -4.85 -29.03 -13.25
CA ASP A 291 -3.78 -29.53 -12.37
C ASP A 291 -2.44 -28.79 -12.58
N GLY A 292 -2.40 -27.76 -13.44
CA GLY A 292 -1.20 -26.98 -13.76
C GLY A 292 -1.13 -25.66 -12.97
N LEU A 293 0.06 -25.29 -12.51
CA LEU A 293 0.34 -23.98 -11.94
C LEU A 293 0.82 -23.04 -13.05
N TYR A 294 0.01 -22.05 -13.39
CA TYR A 294 0.30 -21.07 -14.41
C TYR A 294 0.76 -19.76 -13.78
N VAL A 295 1.66 -19.08 -14.49
CA VAL A 295 2.19 -17.74 -14.19
C VAL A 295 1.88 -16.81 -15.35
N ASP A 296 1.74 -15.51 -15.09
CA ASP A 296 1.69 -14.51 -16.14
C ASP A 296 3.09 -14.13 -16.65
N VAL A 297 3.13 -13.38 -17.75
CA VAL A 297 4.36 -12.80 -18.31
C VAL A 297 5.11 -11.99 -17.26
N GLN A 298 4.38 -11.23 -16.43
CA GLN A 298 4.96 -10.38 -15.39
C GLN A 298 5.79 -11.19 -14.38
N PHE A 299 5.31 -12.37 -13.96
CA PHE A 299 6.08 -13.23 -13.08
C PHE A 299 7.38 -13.71 -13.75
N ALA A 300 7.34 -14.11 -15.02
CA ALA A 300 8.53 -14.53 -15.73
C ALA A 300 9.56 -13.38 -15.85
N GLU A 301 9.10 -12.19 -16.20
CA GLU A 301 9.98 -11.03 -16.38
C GLU A 301 10.51 -10.47 -15.07
N GLU A 302 9.62 -10.16 -14.13
CA GLU A 302 9.97 -9.45 -12.91
C GLU A 302 10.54 -10.37 -11.83
N TYR A 303 10.01 -11.60 -11.70
CA TYR A 303 10.41 -12.51 -10.62
C TYR A 303 11.49 -13.50 -11.05
N LEU A 304 11.44 -13.99 -12.29
CA LEU A 304 12.48 -14.88 -12.80
C LEU A 304 13.59 -14.15 -13.55
N GLY A 305 13.47 -12.83 -13.78
CA GLY A 305 14.47 -12.05 -14.50
C GLY A 305 14.62 -12.49 -15.96
N MET A 306 13.53 -12.96 -16.56
CA MET A 306 13.48 -13.38 -17.95
C MET A 306 13.09 -12.19 -18.86
N VAL A 307 13.33 -12.34 -20.16
CA VAL A 307 12.77 -11.44 -21.17
C VAL A 307 11.75 -12.23 -21.96
N VAL A 308 10.50 -11.75 -22.06
CA VAL A 308 9.42 -12.46 -22.74
C VAL A 308 8.98 -11.66 -23.96
N GLU A 309 9.17 -12.21 -25.15
CA GLU A 309 8.75 -11.58 -26.41
C GLU A 309 7.58 -12.35 -27.02
N ASP A 310 6.51 -11.66 -27.42
CA ASP A 310 5.38 -12.28 -28.13
C ASP A 310 5.82 -12.69 -29.54
N ASN A 311 5.89 -14.01 -29.79
CA ASN A 311 6.35 -14.56 -31.06
C ASN A 311 5.18 -14.76 -32.03
N ASP A 312 4.15 -15.49 -31.60
CA ASP A 312 2.92 -15.71 -32.36
C ASP A 312 1.68 -15.91 -31.46
N GLU A 313 0.54 -16.25 -32.06
CA GLU A 313 -0.72 -16.44 -31.33
C GLU A 313 -0.64 -17.53 -30.23
N HIS A 314 0.36 -18.42 -30.25
CA HIS A 314 0.42 -19.60 -29.37
C HIS A 314 1.73 -19.72 -28.58
N THR A 315 2.72 -18.85 -28.80
CA THR A 315 4.03 -18.98 -28.15
C THR A 315 4.66 -17.65 -27.79
N PHE A 316 5.37 -17.66 -26.66
CA PHE A 316 6.33 -16.63 -26.28
C PHE A 316 7.75 -17.10 -26.57
N ASP A 317 8.61 -16.22 -27.07
CA ASP A 317 10.06 -16.42 -27.03
C ASP A 317 10.59 -15.88 -25.70
N VAL A 318 10.94 -16.79 -24.80
CA VAL A 318 11.48 -16.44 -23.48
C VAL A 318 12.99 -16.54 -23.50
N THR A 319 13.67 -15.55 -22.92
CA THR A 319 15.13 -15.52 -22.79
C THR A 319 15.55 -15.45 -21.33
N PHE A 320 16.45 -16.35 -20.93
CA PHE A 320 17.06 -16.37 -19.60
C PHE A 320 18.51 -16.84 -19.68
N LYS A 321 19.44 -16.12 -19.01
CA LYS A 321 20.87 -16.45 -18.94
C LYS A 321 21.47 -16.87 -20.31
N GLU A 322 21.24 -16.06 -21.34
CA GLU A 322 21.71 -16.24 -22.73
C GLU A 322 21.03 -17.37 -23.55
N LYS A 323 20.09 -18.11 -22.96
CA LYS A 323 19.28 -19.12 -23.66
C LYS A 323 17.95 -18.50 -24.04
N THR A 324 17.51 -18.70 -25.29
CA THR A 324 16.16 -18.35 -25.76
C THR A 324 15.42 -19.63 -26.15
N ALA A 325 14.18 -19.77 -25.72
CA ALA A 325 13.34 -20.92 -26.04
C ALA A 325 11.87 -20.51 -26.20
N PRO A 326 11.13 -21.14 -27.13
CA PRO A 326 9.69 -20.93 -27.25
C PRO A 326 8.97 -21.63 -26.10
N ILE A 327 8.05 -20.93 -25.46
CA ILE A 327 7.18 -21.43 -24.38
C ILE A 327 5.73 -21.32 -24.83
N GLN A 328 4.92 -22.34 -24.53
CA GLN A 328 3.49 -22.31 -24.86
C GLN A 328 2.77 -21.17 -24.14
N LYS A 329 1.98 -20.43 -24.91
CA LYS A 329 1.10 -19.36 -24.47
C LYS A 329 -0.32 -19.89 -24.41
N GLU A 330 -0.89 -19.98 -23.22
CA GLU A 330 -2.27 -20.44 -23.03
C GLU A 330 -3.17 -19.29 -22.61
N MET A 331 -4.20 -19.01 -23.43
CA MET A 331 -5.22 -18.02 -23.09
C MET A 331 -6.20 -18.61 -22.09
N HIS A 332 -6.15 -18.15 -20.84
CA HIS A 332 -7.12 -18.53 -19.82
C HIS A 332 -8.07 -17.38 -19.53
N THR A 333 -9.38 -17.64 -19.69
CA THR A 333 -10.40 -16.74 -19.17
C THR A 333 -10.57 -17.00 -17.68
N ILE A 334 -10.09 -16.08 -16.85
CA ILE A 334 -10.27 -16.19 -15.40
C ILE A 334 -11.48 -15.36 -14.99
N ASP A 335 -12.59 -16.04 -14.69
CA ASP A 335 -13.77 -15.44 -14.05
C ASP A 335 -13.56 -15.43 -12.54
N LYS A 336 -12.78 -14.46 -12.06
CA LYS A 336 -12.61 -14.22 -10.63
C LYS A 336 -13.37 -12.95 -10.25
N ALA A 337 -14.23 -13.06 -9.24
CA ALA A 337 -14.93 -11.94 -8.60
C ALA A 337 -14.03 -10.78 -8.11
N ALA A 338 -12.70 -10.97 -8.13
CA ALA A 338 -11.69 -10.03 -7.66
C ALA A 338 -11.23 -8.98 -8.71
N PHE A 339 -11.70 -9.03 -9.96
CA PHE A 339 -11.05 -8.29 -11.05
C PHE A 339 -11.93 -7.35 -11.88
N PHE A 340 -13.18 -7.15 -11.50
CA PHE A 340 -14.05 -6.09 -12.06
C PHE A 340 -14.38 -6.22 -13.56
N GLU A 341 -13.68 -7.09 -14.31
CA GLU A 341 -13.91 -7.47 -15.70
C GLU A 341 -13.43 -8.93 -15.92
N LYS A 342 -14.01 -9.62 -16.91
CA LYS A 342 -13.43 -10.87 -17.41
C LYS A 342 -12.09 -10.52 -18.04
N ARG A 343 -11.00 -11.05 -17.49
CA ARG A 343 -9.68 -10.95 -18.10
C ARG A 343 -9.31 -12.25 -18.77
N GLU A 344 -8.87 -12.12 -20.01
CA GLU A 344 -8.10 -13.15 -20.68
C GLU A 344 -6.64 -12.92 -20.32
N ILE A 345 -5.98 -13.97 -19.86
CA ILE A 345 -4.60 -13.92 -19.41
C ILE A 345 -3.81 -14.89 -20.26
N GLU A 346 -2.71 -14.39 -20.79
CA GLU A 346 -1.67 -15.21 -21.40
C GLU A 346 -0.88 -15.89 -20.27
N GLY A 347 -1.27 -17.11 -19.94
CA GLY A 347 -0.62 -17.94 -18.93
C GLY A 347 0.52 -18.74 -19.54
N ILE A 348 1.58 -18.88 -18.76
CA ILE A 348 2.71 -19.76 -18.99
C ILE A 348 2.68 -20.86 -17.92
N LEU A 349 2.74 -22.13 -18.30
CA LEU A 349 2.83 -23.22 -17.33
C LEU A 349 4.19 -23.15 -16.62
N LEU A 350 4.18 -22.92 -15.30
CA LEU A 350 5.40 -22.60 -14.56
C LEU A 350 6.41 -23.74 -14.56
N ASP A 351 5.94 -24.98 -14.38
CA ASP A 351 6.83 -26.15 -14.40
C ASP A 351 7.53 -26.28 -15.77
N GLU A 352 6.81 -26.03 -16.88
CA GLU A 352 7.42 -26.01 -18.23
C GLU A 352 8.47 -24.91 -18.34
N LEU A 353 8.15 -23.70 -17.87
CA LEU A 353 9.06 -22.56 -17.90
C LEU A 353 10.36 -22.85 -17.12
N LEU A 354 10.25 -23.38 -15.91
CA LEU A 354 11.39 -23.69 -15.06
C LEU A 354 12.23 -24.84 -15.62
N ASP A 355 11.59 -25.90 -16.11
CA ASP A 355 12.25 -27.04 -16.74
C ASP A 355 13.01 -26.64 -18.01
N VAL A 356 12.42 -25.80 -18.86
CA VAL A 356 13.06 -25.33 -20.11
C VAL A 356 14.33 -24.55 -19.83
N PHE A 357 14.42 -23.83 -18.71
CA PHE A 357 15.60 -23.05 -18.34
C PHE A 357 16.50 -23.71 -17.29
N ASP A 358 16.26 -25.00 -17.00
CA ASP A 358 17.05 -25.78 -16.05
C ASP A 358 17.11 -25.10 -14.65
N ILE A 359 16.01 -24.46 -14.22
CA ILE A 359 15.89 -23.78 -12.92
C ILE A 359 15.43 -24.81 -11.88
N ASP A 360 16.23 -25.02 -10.83
CA ASP A 360 15.87 -25.92 -9.75
C ASP A 360 14.66 -25.39 -8.97
N TYR A 361 13.66 -26.24 -8.73
CA TYR A 361 12.50 -25.91 -7.92
C TYR A 361 11.96 -27.11 -7.14
N ALA A 362 11.17 -26.86 -6.09
CA ALA A 362 10.51 -27.89 -5.31
C ALA A 362 9.22 -27.40 -4.66
N TYR A 363 8.19 -28.25 -4.66
CA TYR A 363 6.99 -28.05 -3.86
C TYR A 363 7.16 -28.70 -2.47
N LYS A 364 7.07 -27.92 -1.40
CA LYS A 364 7.19 -28.39 -0.01
C LYS A 364 6.07 -27.80 0.83
N ASP A 365 5.29 -28.65 1.50
CA ASP A 365 4.20 -28.24 2.40
C ASP A 365 3.17 -27.27 1.78
N GLY A 366 2.99 -27.32 0.46
CA GLY A 366 2.09 -26.45 -0.30
C GLY A 366 2.73 -25.14 -0.79
N ASP A 367 4.01 -24.92 -0.51
CA ASP A 367 4.79 -23.78 -0.97
C ASP A 367 5.70 -24.18 -2.14
N LEU A 368 5.82 -23.28 -3.13
CA LEU A 368 6.78 -23.40 -4.21
C LEU A 368 8.10 -22.73 -3.81
N HIS A 369 9.20 -23.47 -3.88
CA HIS A 369 10.55 -22.97 -3.70
C HIS A 369 11.29 -23.00 -5.03
N ILE A 370 11.75 -21.84 -5.50
CA ILE A 370 12.59 -21.70 -6.69
C ILE A 370 14.01 -21.34 -6.22
N TYR A 371 15.01 -22.08 -6.68
CA TYR A 371 16.41 -21.90 -6.30
C TYR A 371 17.17 -21.27 -7.48
N GLN A 372 17.54 -19.99 -7.37
CA GLN A 372 18.18 -19.22 -8.44
C GLN A 372 19.68 -19.04 -8.27
#